data_AF-A0A4Y8C9Z0-F1
#
_entry.id   AF-A0A4Y8C9Z0-F1
#
_cell.length_a   1.000
_cell.length_b   1.000
_cell.length_c   1.000
_cell.angle_alpha   90.00
_cell.angle_beta   90.00
_cell.angle_gamma   90.00
#
_symmetry.space_group_name_H-M   'P 1'
#
loop_
_entity.id
_entity.type
_entity.pdbx_description
1 polymer ?
#
loop_
_entity_poly.entity_id
_entity_poly.type
_entity_poly.pdbx_seq_one_letter_code
_entity_poly.pdbx_strand_id
1 'polypeptide(L)'
;LVAITGVSGSGKSSLILQTLLPFAQEELNRAKKVKKLGGVQIEGLEKLDKVIYLDQSPIGRTPRSNPATYTGAMDEIRNLFAATKEAKMRGYKAGRFSFNVKGGRCEKCSGDGEIKIEMHFLPDVMVVCDTCQGKRYNDATLEIKYKGKNISEILNMS
;
A
#
# COMPACT_ATOMS: atom_id res chain seq x y z
N LEU A 1 -12.59 -22.76 11.75
CA LEU A 1 -12.99 -22.06 10.51
C LEU A 1 -14.50 -21.89 10.54
N VAL A 2 -15.01 -20.68 10.32
CA VAL A 2 -16.46 -20.38 10.29
C VAL A 2 -16.80 -19.72 8.96
N ALA A 3 -17.86 -20.18 8.31
CA ALA A 3 -18.35 -19.62 7.05
C ALA A 3 -19.79 -19.14 7.21
N ILE A 4 -20.12 -18.00 6.62
CA ILE A 4 -21.47 -17.42 6.63
C ILE A 4 -21.98 -17.41 5.19
N THR A 5 -23.03 -18.17 4.95
CA THR A 5 -23.56 -18.47 3.61
C THR A 5 -25.03 -18.06 3.50
N GLY A 6 -25.55 -18.03 2.27
CA GLY A 6 -26.92 -17.62 1.96
C GLY A 6 -27.01 -16.84 0.65
N VAL A 7 -28.21 -16.73 0.10
CA VAL A 7 -28.47 -16.02 -1.18
C VAL A 7 -28.17 -14.53 -1.12
N SER A 8 -27.97 -13.86 -2.26
CA SER A 8 -27.83 -12.41 -2.29
C SER A 8 -29.06 -11.74 -1.66
N GLY A 9 -28.84 -10.71 -0.83
CA GLY A 9 -29.91 -10.05 -0.08
C GLY A 9 -30.30 -10.73 1.25
N SER A 10 -29.77 -11.92 1.59
CA SER A 10 -30.11 -12.64 2.83
C SER A 10 -29.58 -11.99 4.14
N GLY A 11 -29.00 -10.78 4.07
CA GLY A 11 -28.50 -10.05 5.24
C GLY A 11 -27.10 -10.40 5.74
N LYS A 12 -26.32 -11.24 5.03
CA LYS A 12 -24.95 -11.63 5.46
C LYS A 12 -24.04 -10.42 5.76
N SER A 13 -24.00 -9.45 4.86
CA SER A 13 -23.21 -8.22 5.02
C SER A 13 -23.73 -7.35 6.15
N SER A 14 -25.06 -7.31 6.36
CA SER A 14 -25.65 -6.58 7.48
C SER A 14 -25.30 -7.22 8.82
N LEU A 15 -25.33 -8.54 8.92
CA LEU A 15 -24.92 -9.27 10.12
C LEU A 15 -23.44 -9.02 10.44
N ILE A 16 -22.56 -9.15 9.44
CA ILE A 16 -21.11 -9.11 9.71
C ILE A 16 -20.55 -7.70 9.69
N LEU A 17 -20.79 -6.94 8.62
CA LEU A 17 -20.14 -5.64 8.40
C LEU A 17 -20.86 -4.50 9.12
N GLN A 18 -22.18 -4.60 9.28
CA GLN A 18 -22.98 -3.52 9.91
C GLN A 18 -23.28 -3.79 11.39
N THR A 19 -23.17 -5.04 11.86
CA THR A 19 -23.52 -5.43 13.24
C THR A 19 -22.32 -5.96 14.02
N LEU A 20 -21.78 -7.14 13.68
CA LEU A 20 -20.71 -7.76 14.48
C LEU A 20 -19.42 -6.96 14.45
N LEU A 21 -18.94 -6.57 13.26
CA LEU A 21 -17.66 -5.92 13.09
C LEU A 21 -17.58 -4.56 13.83
N PRO A 22 -18.56 -3.65 13.72
CA PRO A 22 -18.51 -2.38 14.45
C PRO A 22 -18.45 -2.55 15.97
N PHE A 23 -19.20 -3.51 16.54
CA PHE A 23 -19.16 -3.81 17.97
C PHE A 23 -17.80 -4.37 18.39
N ALA A 24 -17.27 -5.34 17.65
CA ALA A 24 -15.96 -5.92 17.92
C ALA A 24 -14.83 -4.88 17.78
N GLN A 25 -14.92 -3.94 16.82
CA GLN A 25 -13.94 -2.87 16.67
C GLN A 25 -13.98 -1.86 17.82
N GLU A 26 -15.18 -1.49 18.30
CA GLU A 26 -15.33 -0.62 19.45
C GLU A 26 -14.71 -1.25 20.70
N GLU A 27 -15.02 -2.52 20.96
CA GLU A 27 -14.63 -3.21 22.20
C GLU A 27 -13.17 -3.69 22.19
N LEU A 28 -12.71 -4.30 21.09
CA LEU A 28 -11.39 -4.94 21.01
C LEU A 28 -10.30 -4.00 20.49
N ASN A 29 -10.65 -3.09 19.56
CA ASN A 29 -9.66 -2.22 18.91
C ASN A 29 -9.69 -0.78 19.44
N ARG A 30 -10.56 -0.47 20.41
CA ARG A 30 -10.81 0.90 20.91
C ARG A 30 -11.19 1.88 19.79
N ALA A 31 -11.90 1.38 18.78
CA ALA A 31 -12.40 2.23 17.70
C ALA A 31 -13.43 3.24 18.21
N LYS A 32 -13.75 4.26 17.40
CA LYS A 32 -14.80 5.22 17.74
C LYS A 32 -16.11 4.48 18.00
N LYS A 33 -16.85 4.94 19.03
CA LYS A 33 -18.18 4.42 19.32
C LYS A 33 -19.06 4.47 18.09
N VAL A 34 -19.70 3.36 17.79
CA VAL A 34 -20.63 3.22 16.67
C VAL A 34 -22.05 3.24 17.19
N LYS A 35 -22.99 3.70 16.35
CA LYS A 35 -24.42 3.64 16.69
C LYS A 35 -24.84 2.18 16.73
N LYS A 36 -24.91 1.61 17.93
CA LYS A 36 -25.37 0.23 18.15
C LYS A 36 -26.81 0.09 17.65
N LEU A 37 -27.07 -0.99 16.90
CA LEU A 37 -28.42 -1.36 16.53
C LEU A 37 -29.19 -1.74 17.80
N GLY A 38 -30.39 -1.18 17.98
CA GLY A 38 -31.21 -1.46 19.14
C GLY A 38 -31.57 -2.95 19.24
N GLY A 39 -31.49 -3.51 20.45
CA GLY A 39 -31.87 -4.91 20.70
C GLY A 39 -30.78 -5.96 20.39
N VAL A 40 -29.56 -5.54 20.02
CA VAL A 40 -28.44 -6.46 19.77
C VAL A 40 -27.52 -6.51 20.99
N GLN A 41 -27.30 -7.70 21.53
CA GLN A 41 -26.28 -8.01 22.53
C GLN A 41 -25.29 -9.01 21.94
N ILE A 42 -24.00 -8.83 22.23
CA ILE A 42 -22.92 -9.70 21.80
C ILE A 42 -22.11 -10.05 23.05
N GLU A 43 -21.97 -11.35 23.32
CA GLU A 43 -21.25 -11.89 24.45
C GLU A 43 -20.02 -12.67 23.96
N GLY A 44 -18.98 -12.81 24.79
CA GLY A 44 -17.79 -13.59 24.44
C GLY A 44 -16.69 -12.81 23.73
N LEU A 45 -16.87 -11.51 23.48
CA LEU A 45 -15.82 -10.66 22.90
C LEU A 45 -14.62 -10.52 23.84
N GLU A 46 -14.84 -10.59 25.16
CA GLU A 46 -13.79 -10.56 26.17
C GLU A 46 -12.77 -11.72 26.08
N LYS A 47 -13.08 -12.76 25.30
CA LYS A 47 -12.19 -13.90 25.03
C LYS A 47 -11.22 -13.64 23.87
N LEU A 48 -11.29 -12.47 23.23
CA LEU A 48 -10.51 -12.10 22.06
C LEU A 48 -9.70 -10.83 22.36
N ASP A 49 -8.52 -10.70 21.75
CA ASP A 49 -7.66 -9.52 21.94
C ASP A 49 -7.92 -8.42 20.91
N LYS A 50 -8.24 -8.81 19.67
CA LYS A 50 -8.35 -7.88 18.53
C LYS A 50 -9.25 -8.46 17.44
N VAL A 51 -9.95 -7.59 16.72
CA VAL A 51 -10.60 -7.95 15.46
C VAL A 51 -9.85 -7.35 14.27
N ILE A 52 -9.60 -8.15 13.23
CA ILE A 52 -9.02 -7.69 11.97
C ILE A 52 -10.03 -7.98 10.87
N TYR A 53 -10.39 -6.93 10.13
CA TYR A 53 -11.25 -7.03 8.96
C TYR A 53 -10.41 -6.77 7.71
N LEU A 54 -10.36 -7.77 6.83
CA LEU A 54 -9.73 -7.68 5.53
C LEU A 54 -10.84 -7.54 4.50
N ASP A 55 -10.87 -6.40 3.83
CA ASP A 55 -11.90 -6.07 2.85
C ASP A 55 -11.38 -6.16 1.41
N GLN A 56 -12.24 -5.78 0.47
CA GLN A 56 -11.90 -5.73 -0.95
C GLN A 56 -11.61 -4.30 -1.42
N SER A 57 -11.39 -3.37 -0.50
CA SER A 57 -11.03 -2.01 -0.88
C SER A 57 -9.63 -2.02 -1.52
N PRO A 58 -9.39 -1.18 -2.55
CA PRO A 58 -8.08 -1.11 -3.16
C PRO A 58 -7.05 -0.63 -2.12
N ILE A 59 -5.89 -1.29 -2.09
CA ILE A 59 -4.78 -1.00 -1.17
C ILE A 59 -4.39 0.48 -1.17
N GLY A 60 -4.47 1.13 -2.32
CA GLY A 60 -4.34 2.57 -2.46
C GLY A 60 -4.97 3.06 -3.75
N ARG A 61 -5.19 4.38 -3.83
CA ARG A 61 -5.77 5.05 -5.01
C ARG A 61 -4.73 5.67 -5.92
N THR A 62 -3.45 5.43 -5.67
CA THR A 62 -2.33 6.06 -6.39
C THR A 62 -1.32 5.00 -6.87
N PRO A 63 -0.59 5.26 -7.96
CA PRO A 63 0.48 4.37 -8.46
C PRO A 63 1.63 4.12 -7.47
N ARG A 64 1.65 4.87 -6.36
CA ARG A 64 2.64 4.78 -5.28
C ARG A 64 2.37 3.62 -4.33
N SER A 65 1.14 3.12 -4.30
CA SER A 65 0.73 2.00 -3.47
C SER A 65 0.92 0.72 -4.27
N ASN A 66 1.87 -0.10 -3.86
CA ASN A 66 2.13 -1.42 -4.41
C ASN A 66 2.31 -2.44 -3.27
N PRO A 67 2.32 -3.75 -3.56
CA PRO A 67 2.45 -4.78 -2.53
C PRO A 67 3.67 -4.58 -1.62
N ALA A 68 4.83 -4.20 -2.17
CA ALA A 68 6.05 -3.97 -1.41
C ALA A 68 5.92 -2.79 -0.41
N THR A 69 5.23 -1.71 -0.79
CA THR A 69 4.97 -0.60 0.12
C THR A 69 3.91 -0.92 1.16
N TYR A 70 2.89 -1.72 0.82
CA TYR A 70 1.80 -2.04 1.73
C TYR A 70 2.21 -3.03 2.83
N THR A 71 3.04 -4.01 2.49
CA THR A 71 3.57 -4.98 3.45
C THR A 71 4.74 -4.44 4.28
N GLY A 72 5.28 -3.27 3.92
CA GLY A 72 6.49 -2.69 4.53
C GLY A 72 7.80 -3.27 4.00
N ALA A 73 7.76 -4.27 3.11
CA ALA A 73 8.95 -4.90 2.53
C ALA A 73 9.87 -3.89 1.81
N MET A 74 9.29 -2.84 1.23
CA MET A 74 10.06 -1.79 0.54
C MET A 74 11.03 -1.07 1.49
N ASP A 75 10.73 -0.96 2.78
CA ASP A 75 11.62 -0.30 3.74
C ASP A 75 12.90 -1.09 3.96
N GLU A 76 12.77 -2.42 4.09
CA GLU A 76 13.92 -3.32 4.19
C GLU A 76 14.75 -3.32 2.90
N ILE A 77 14.10 -3.36 1.74
CA ILE A 77 14.78 -3.28 0.44
C ILE A 77 15.59 -1.99 0.35
N ARG A 78 15.01 -0.83 0.70
CA ARG A 78 15.73 0.46 0.67
C ARG A 78 16.92 0.48 1.62
N ASN A 79 16.80 -0.15 2.79
CA ASN A 79 17.91 -0.28 3.74
C ASN A 79 19.04 -1.16 3.18
N LEU A 80 18.71 -2.26 2.51
CA LEU A 80 19.69 -3.11 1.83
C LEU A 80 20.47 -2.35 0.75
N PHE A 81 19.77 -1.56 -0.07
CA PHE A 81 20.43 -0.72 -1.10
C PHE A 81 21.34 0.34 -0.48
N ALA A 82 20.90 1.01 0.59
CA ALA A 82 21.70 1.98 1.32
C ALA A 82 22.94 1.35 2.01
N ALA A 83 22.89 0.05 2.31
CA ALA A 83 24.00 -0.67 2.91
C ALA A 83 25.11 -1.07 1.92
N THR A 84 24.87 -0.98 0.61
CA THR A 84 25.87 -1.29 -0.43
C THR A 84 27.09 -0.38 -0.34
N LYS A 85 28.26 -0.87 -0.78
CA LYS A 85 29.52 -0.12 -0.70
C LYS A 85 29.45 1.16 -1.53
N GLU A 86 28.89 1.07 -2.74
CA GLU A 86 28.71 2.17 -3.67
C GLU A 86 27.78 3.24 -3.11
N ALA A 87 26.65 2.84 -2.50
CA ALA A 87 25.74 3.78 -1.84
C ALA A 87 26.43 4.50 -0.68
N LYS A 88 27.17 3.78 0.16
CA LYS A 88 27.92 4.37 1.28
C LYS A 88 28.98 5.36 0.82
N MET A 89 29.76 5.03 -0.22
CA MET A 89 30.76 5.93 -0.79
C MET A 89 30.16 7.22 -1.34
N ARG A 90 28.94 7.16 -1.89
CA ARG A 90 28.20 8.34 -2.40
C ARG A 90 27.35 9.04 -1.34
N GLY A 91 27.38 8.58 -0.08
CA GLY A 91 26.57 9.13 1.02
C GLY A 91 25.06 8.91 0.87
N TYR A 92 24.63 7.93 0.06
CA TYR A 92 23.23 7.63 -0.16
C TYR A 92 22.62 6.89 1.03
N LYS A 93 21.49 7.41 1.51
CA LYS A 93 20.67 6.81 2.57
C LYS A 93 19.44 6.11 1.97
N ALA A 94 18.69 5.37 2.78
CA ALA A 94 17.45 4.69 2.37
C ALA A 94 16.41 5.63 1.74
N GLY A 95 16.45 6.93 2.06
CA GLY A 95 15.63 7.96 1.42
C GLY A 95 15.92 8.13 -0.08
N ARG A 96 17.18 8.00 -0.52
CA ARG A 96 17.54 8.07 -1.95
C ARG A 96 16.79 7.01 -2.77
N PHE A 97 16.58 5.85 -2.16
CA PHE A 97 15.94 4.69 -2.76
C PHE A 97 14.42 4.70 -2.63
N SER A 98 13.81 5.79 -2.14
CA SER A 98 12.36 5.95 -2.10
C SER A 98 11.88 6.78 -3.28
N PHE A 99 10.99 6.24 -4.11
CA PHE A 99 10.34 7.00 -5.18
C PHE A 99 9.36 8.06 -4.64
N ASN A 100 8.98 7.99 -3.35
CA ASN A 100 8.06 8.92 -2.73
C ASN A 100 8.71 10.24 -2.28
N VAL A 101 10.04 10.30 -2.18
CA VAL A 101 10.78 11.48 -1.68
C VAL A 101 11.73 12.04 -2.73
N LYS A 102 11.95 13.36 -2.69
CA LYS A 102 12.92 14.03 -3.55
C LYS A 102 14.34 13.49 -3.31
N GLY A 103 15.16 13.53 -4.35
CA GLY A 103 16.56 13.14 -4.30
C GLY A 103 16.88 12.06 -5.33
N GLY A 104 16.41 10.84 -5.13
CA GLY A 104 16.69 9.72 -6.05
C GLY A 104 15.59 9.37 -7.04
N ARG A 105 14.37 9.84 -6.80
CA ARG A 105 13.25 9.66 -7.73
C ARG A 105 13.46 10.44 -9.04
N CYS A 106 12.73 10.07 -10.08
CA CYS A 106 12.57 10.90 -11.26
C CYS A 106 11.71 12.13 -10.91
N GLU A 107 12.26 13.33 -11.05
CA GLU A 107 11.51 14.56 -10.72
C GLU A 107 10.41 14.89 -11.74
N LYS A 108 10.56 14.49 -13.02
CA LYS A 108 9.55 14.75 -14.06
C LYS A 108 8.20 14.11 -13.73
N CYS A 109 8.19 12.82 -13.36
CA CYS A 109 6.97 12.12 -12.95
C CYS A 109 6.81 12.08 -11.42
N SER A 110 7.59 12.85 -10.66
CA SER A 110 7.59 12.83 -9.19
C SER A 110 7.69 11.42 -8.56
N GLY A 111 8.35 10.47 -9.24
CA GLY A 111 8.50 9.08 -8.82
C GLY A 111 7.36 8.13 -9.17
N ASP A 112 6.30 8.58 -9.85
CA ASP A 112 5.16 7.72 -10.20
C ASP A 112 5.49 6.75 -11.36
N GLY A 113 6.46 7.11 -12.21
CA GLY A 113 6.85 6.34 -13.40
C GLY A 113 5.93 6.58 -14.61
N GLU A 114 4.78 7.17 -14.35
CA GLU A 114 3.77 7.56 -15.33
C GLU A 114 3.37 9.01 -15.11
N ILE A 115 2.79 9.63 -16.13
CA ILE A 115 2.24 10.97 -16.10
C ILE A 115 0.76 10.88 -16.45
N LYS A 116 -0.07 11.50 -15.63
CA LYS A 116 -1.52 11.57 -15.86
C LYS A 116 -1.81 12.67 -16.88
N ILE A 117 -2.52 12.31 -17.95
CA ILE A 117 -3.03 13.25 -18.94
C ILE A 117 -4.52 13.41 -18.70
N GLU A 118 -4.92 14.63 -18.36
CA GLU A 118 -6.33 14.97 -18.16
C GLU A 118 -7.04 15.12 -19.50
N MET A 119 -8.19 14.47 -19.61
CA MET A 119 -9.01 14.48 -20.81
C MET A 119 -10.34 15.17 -20.51
N HIS A 120 -10.81 16.05 -21.40
CA HIS A 120 -12.00 16.85 -21.14
C HIS A 120 -13.30 16.05 -21.01
N PHE A 121 -13.42 14.94 -21.74
CA PHE A 121 -14.66 14.14 -21.84
C PHE A 121 -14.45 12.63 -21.65
N LEU A 122 -13.20 12.20 -21.54
CA LEU A 122 -12.83 10.81 -21.37
C LEU A 122 -12.18 10.61 -20.00
N PRO A 123 -12.14 9.37 -19.48
CA PRO A 123 -11.32 9.07 -18.33
C PRO A 123 -9.86 9.46 -18.58
N ASP A 124 -9.20 9.98 -17.56
CA ASP A 124 -7.79 10.35 -17.63
C ASP A 124 -6.92 9.15 -18.01
N VAL A 125 -5.88 9.41 -18.80
CA VAL A 125 -4.98 8.37 -19.29
C VAL A 125 -3.63 8.51 -18.59
N MET A 126 -3.06 7.38 -18.19
CA MET A 126 -1.70 7.30 -17.65
C MET A 126 -0.74 6.95 -18.79
N VAL A 127 0.26 7.79 -19.03
CA VAL A 127 1.32 7.51 -20.01
C VAL A 127 2.64 7.27 -19.32
N VAL A 128 3.45 6.35 -19.84
CA VAL A 128 4.79 6.09 -19.30
C VAL A 128 5.63 7.36 -19.37
N CYS A 129 6.32 7.70 -18.28
CA CYS A 129 7.22 8.84 -18.23
C CYS A 129 8.38 8.64 -19.22
N ASP A 130 8.52 9.53 -20.19
CA ASP A 130 9.57 9.53 -21.20
C ASP A 130 10.99 9.71 -20.63
N THR A 131 11.16 10.43 -19.52
CA THR A 131 12.48 10.69 -18.91
C THR A 131 13.03 9.47 -18.19
N CYS A 132 12.23 8.77 -17.39
CA CYS A 132 12.70 7.59 -16.66
C CYS A 132 12.26 6.27 -17.31
N GLN A 133 11.47 6.31 -18.37
CA GLN A 133 10.92 5.14 -19.06
C GLN A 133 10.21 4.18 -18.09
N GLY A 134 9.42 4.72 -17.15
CA GLY A 134 8.72 3.94 -16.14
C GLY A 134 9.55 3.51 -14.94
N LYS A 135 10.88 3.73 -14.92
CA LYS A 135 11.77 3.25 -13.85
C LYS A 135 11.62 3.98 -12.52
N ARG A 136 10.87 5.08 -12.45
CA ARG A 136 10.59 5.89 -11.24
C ARG A 136 11.78 6.61 -10.58
N TYR A 137 13.01 6.28 -10.95
CA TYR A 137 14.25 6.84 -10.38
C TYR A 137 15.09 7.57 -11.43
N ASN A 138 16.03 8.40 -10.97
CA ASN A 138 17.07 8.98 -11.82
C ASN A 138 18.25 8.02 -12.01
N ASP A 139 19.04 8.24 -13.06
CA ASP A 139 20.12 7.34 -13.48
C ASP A 139 21.16 7.12 -12.38
N ALA A 140 21.56 8.18 -11.66
CA ALA A 140 22.51 8.09 -10.55
C ALA A 140 22.04 7.16 -9.41
N THR A 141 20.73 7.00 -9.23
CA THR A 141 20.17 6.04 -8.26
C THR A 141 20.13 4.62 -8.81
N LEU A 142 19.88 4.48 -10.12
CA LEU A 142 19.83 3.19 -10.82
C LEU A 142 21.21 2.57 -11.05
N GLU A 143 22.29 3.35 -10.93
CA GLU A 143 23.66 2.84 -10.94
C GLU A 143 23.97 1.95 -9.72
N ILE A 144 23.28 2.15 -8.59
CA ILE A 144 23.49 1.32 -7.40
C ILE A 144 22.81 -0.03 -7.60
N LYS A 145 23.59 -1.09 -7.45
CA LYS A 145 23.13 -2.47 -7.64
C LYS A 145 23.31 -3.28 -6.36
N TYR A 146 22.32 -4.11 -6.06
CA TYR A 146 22.40 -5.17 -5.06
C TYR A 146 22.31 -6.51 -5.78
N LYS A 147 23.30 -7.39 -5.62
CA LYS A 147 23.40 -8.67 -6.34
C LYS A 147 23.17 -8.54 -7.86
N GLY A 148 23.76 -7.51 -8.46
CA GLY A 148 23.68 -7.25 -9.89
C GLY A 148 22.41 -6.55 -10.39
N LYS A 149 21.43 -6.26 -9.51
CA LYS A 149 20.18 -5.59 -9.88
C LYS A 149 20.00 -4.25 -9.20
N ASN A 150 19.47 -3.28 -9.93
CA ASN A 150 19.10 -1.98 -9.36
C ASN A 150 17.70 -2.02 -8.70
N ILE A 151 17.33 -0.95 -8.01
CA ILE A 151 16.08 -0.93 -7.24
C ILE A 151 14.81 -0.97 -8.12
N SER A 152 14.85 -0.41 -9.33
CA SER A 152 13.73 -0.49 -10.26
C SER A 152 13.54 -1.92 -10.78
N GLU A 153 14.62 -2.66 -11.00
CA GLU A 153 14.54 -4.06 -11.44
C GLU A 153 14.00 -4.96 -10.33
N ILE A 154 14.31 -4.68 -9.06
CA ILE A 154 13.73 -5.38 -7.92
C ILE A 154 12.22 -5.09 -7.80
N LEU A 155 11.81 -3.84 -8.00
CA LEU A 155 10.40 -3.46 -8.02
C LEU A 155 9.62 -4.14 -9.16
N ASN A 156 10.25 -4.42 -10.29
CA ASN A 156 9.61 -5.11 -11.42
C ASN A 156 9.59 -6.65 -11.27
N MET A 157 10.00 -7.20 -10.14
CA MET A 157 9.85 -8.64 -9.84
C MET A 157 8.49 -9.00 -9.25
N SER A 158 7.78 -8.01 -8.72
CA SER A 158 6.45 -8.17 -8.11
C SER A 158 5.33 -8.08 -9.12
#